data_AF-A0A131ZWQ8-F1
#
_entry.id   AF-A0A131ZWQ8-F1
#
_cell.length_a   1.000
_cell.length_b   1.000
_cell.length_c   1.000
_cell.angle_alpha   90.00
_cell.angle_beta   90.00
_cell.angle_gamma   90.00
#
_symmetry.space_group_name_H-M   'P 1'
#
loop_
_entity.id
_entity.type
_entity.pdbx_description
1 polymer ?
#
loop_
_entity_poly.entity_id
_entity_poly.type
_entity_poly.pdbx_seq_one_letter_code
_entity_poly.pdbx_strand_id
1 'polypeptide(L)'
;MFTNMVLNVNVDVCHNLSPIFSKFIDYSLSPESVFPEALQEVLDCYLWILSKKPDVEEKLGFRPEKIVICGDSAGGNFTMALMEVLNIIQKQIIADGGDCWPYRYPDGLFLFYAPFTLSTKMVSPSRILTSIDGLVPLGTLLNCLGAYLPDELISNESKLSEKNQTIVLADSPDTFVYRIGSLFNKISEFLKYLCNLQVVNRSKPWFRQNENLRHCLEQMNMFLENPFISPLMLEKIEFNHIPLYLYPLTFDAFLDDSIEMAKKWRPDKVQIYSIDEVPHGFLNLVDFDHKARIASYHCIDHIFDILS
;
A
#
# COMPACT_ATOMS: atom_id res chain seq x y z
N MET A 1 0.36 7.09 3.59
CA MET A 1 -0.11 5.75 3.18
C MET A 1 0.84 4.77 3.82
N PHE A 2 0.34 3.69 4.40
CA PHE A 2 1.19 2.71 5.09
C PHE A 2 1.09 1.35 4.40
N THR A 3 2.14 0.55 4.52
CA THR A 3 2.17 -0.87 4.19
C THR A 3 2.46 -1.58 5.50
N ASN A 4 1.50 -2.37 5.96
CA ASN A 4 1.54 -2.93 7.32
C ASN A 4 1.81 -4.42 7.27
N MET A 5 3.05 -4.85 7.46
CA MET A 5 3.33 -6.28 7.59
C MET A 5 2.92 -6.79 8.98
N VAL A 6 1.88 -7.61 9.07
CA VAL A 6 1.39 -8.14 10.36
C VAL A 6 2.01 -9.51 10.62
N LEU A 7 2.99 -9.60 11.52
CA LEU A 7 3.68 -10.85 11.83
C LEU A 7 3.00 -11.60 12.98
N ASN A 8 3.17 -12.93 13.07
CA ASN A 8 2.75 -13.70 14.24
C ASN A 8 3.91 -14.40 14.94
N VAL A 9 3.68 -14.73 16.20
CA VAL A 9 4.58 -15.40 17.11
C VAL A 9 3.89 -16.61 17.72
N ASN A 10 4.56 -17.75 17.69
CA ASN A 10 4.35 -18.77 18.70
C ASN A 10 5.30 -18.46 19.86
N VAL A 11 4.78 -17.95 20.98
CA VAL A 11 5.48 -18.08 22.26
C VAL A 11 4.67 -19.07 23.08
N ASP A 12 5.28 -20.22 23.40
CA ASP A 12 4.79 -21.12 24.43
C ASP A 12 4.86 -20.40 25.79
N VAL A 13 3.80 -19.67 26.15
CA VAL A 13 3.63 -19.12 27.51
C VAL A 13 2.25 -19.47 28.03
N CYS A 14 2.14 -20.68 28.57
CA CYS A 14 1.25 -21.12 29.67
C CYS A 14 -0.25 -20.73 29.70
N HIS A 15 -0.81 -20.05 28.69
CA HIS A 15 -2.20 -19.59 28.66
C HIS A 15 -2.77 -19.54 27.22
N ASN A 16 -2.73 -20.65 26.46
CA ASN A 16 -3.56 -20.94 25.27
C ASN A 16 -3.86 -19.81 24.23
N LEU A 17 -3.05 -18.75 24.14
CA LEU A 17 -3.15 -17.68 23.16
C LEU A 17 -1.73 -17.35 22.70
N SER A 18 -1.39 -17.72 21.47
CA SER A 18 -0.14 -17.32 20.84
C SER A 18 -0.19 -15.80 20.58
N PRO A 19 0.73 -15.00 21.13
CA PRO A 19 0.68 -13.54 20.99
C PRO A 19 0.96 -13.10 19.54
N ILE A 20 0.09 -12.27 18.96
CA ILE A 20 0.29 -11.68 17.62
C ILE A 20 1.15 -10.41 17.73
N PHE A 21 2.14 -10.26 16.84
CA PHE A 21 3.05 -9.11 16.82
C PHE A 21 3.04 -8.40 15.47
N SER A 22 2.38 -7.24 15.38
CA SER A 22 2.38 -6.43 14.16
C SER A 22 3.69 -5.65 13.99
N LYS A 23 4.30 -5.70 12.80
CA LYS A 23 5.52 -4.95 12.44
C LYS A 23 5.25 -4.00 11.29
N PHE A 24 5.12 -2.71 11.63
CA PHE A 24 5.02 -1.65 10.63
C PHE A 24 6.38 -1.47 9.95
N ILE A 25 6.37 -1.46 8.61
CA ILE A 25 7.55 -1.15 7.79
C ILE A 25 7.48 0.34 7.46
N ASP A 26 8.45 1.10 7.96
CA ASP A 26 8.58 2.52 7.69
C ASP A 26 9.47 2.70 6.46
N TYR A 27 8.88 2.45 5.29
CA TYR A 27 9.57 2.56 4.00
C TYR A 27 9.55 4.02 3.51
N SER A 28 10.52 4.34 2.67
CA SER A 28 10.73 5.64 2.08
C SER A 28 9.52 6.08 1.25
N LEU A 29 9.09 7.32 1.43
CA LEU A 29 7.86 7.86 0.83
C LEU A 29 8.15 8.69 -0.41
N SER A 30 7.17 8.70 -1.33
CA SER A 30 7.17 9.59 -2.48
C SER A 30 6.69 11.01 -2.10
N PRO A 31 7.21 12.07 -2.75
CA PRO A 31 8.06 12.07 -3.96
C PRO A 31 9.57 11.94 -3.71
N GLU A 32 10.04 11.92 -2.46
CA GLU A 32 11.47 11.85 -2.13
C GLU A 32 12.11 10.56 -2.62
N SER A 33 11.35 9.46 -2.56
CA SER A 33 11.69 8.15 -3.10
C SER A 33 10.60 7.69 -4.09
N VAL A 34 11.02 7.47 -5.33
CA VAL A 34 10.14 6.96 -6.41
C VAL A 34 10.24 5.44 -6.52
N PHE A 35 9.31 4.82 -7.25
CA PHE A 35 9.39 3.39 -7.54
C PHE A 35 10.73 3.02 -8.20
N PRO A 36 11.42 1.92 -7.79
CA PRO A 36 10.96 0.84 -6.91
C PRO A 36 11.51 0.86 -5.47
N GLU A 37 12.02 1.99 -4.95
CA GLU A 37 12.78 2.02 -3.69
C GLU A 37 12.00 1.45 -2.49
N ALA A 38 10.78 1.94 -2.26
CA ALA A 38 9.90 1.44 -1.20
C ALA A 38 9.63 -0.08 -1.30
N LEU A 39 9.46 -0.60 -2.52
CA LEU A 39 9.23 -2.03 -2.76
C LEU A 39 10.48 -2.85 -2.37
N GLN A 40 11.68 -2.35 -2.68
CA GLN A 40 12.94 -2.98 -2.30
C GLN A 40 13.08 -3.05 -0.77
N GLU A 41 12.76 -1.98 -0.05
CA GLU A 41 12.83 -1.96 1.42
C GLU A 41 11.83 -2.95 2.07
N VAL A 42 10.61 -3.05 1.52
CA VAL A 42 9.62 -4.04 1.96
C VAL A 42 10.13 -5.47 1.71
N LEU A 43 10.74 -5.73 0.54
CA LEU A 43 11.35 -7.02 0.22
C LEU A 43 12.49 -7.35 1.18
N ASP A 44 13.41 -6.42 1.41
CA ASP A 44 14.56 -6.61 2.30
C ASP A 44 14.12 -6.94 3.73
N CYS A 45 13.09 -6.24 4.22
CA CYS A 45 12.49 -6.51 5.53
C CYS A 45 11.89 -7.93 5.58
N TYR A 46 11.12 -8.31 4.56
CA TYR A 46 10.51 -9.63 4.50
C TYR A 46 11.56 -10.76 4.44
N LEU A 47 12.59 -10.60 3.61
CA LEU A 47 13.69 -11.56 3.49
C LEU A 47 14.52 -11.64 4.78
N TRP A 48 14.73 -10.52 5.47
CA TRP A 48 15.37 -10.50 6.78
C TRP A 48 14.59 -11.31 7.81
N ILE A 49 13.26 -11.13 7.88
CA ILE A 49 12.37 -11.90 8.77
C ILE A 49 12.45 -13.41 8.45
N LEU A 50 12.43 -13.77 7.17
CA LEU A 50 12.52 -15.17 6.73
C LEU A 50 13.88 -15.82 7.02
N SER A 51 14.96 -15.03 7.10
CA SER A 51 16.32 -15.56 7.24
C SER A 51 16.56 -16.38 8.52
N LYS A 52 15.72 -16.20 9.56
CA LYS A 52 15.83 -16.85 10.88
C LYS A 52 17.21 -16.74 11.53
N LYS A 53 17.99 -15.72 11.15
CA LYS A 53 19.28 -15.42 11.75
C LYS A 53 19.10 -14.98 13.22
N PRO A 54 20.12 -15.15 14.09
CA PRO A 54 19.99 -14.81 15.51
C PRO A 54 19.60 -13.35 15.78
N ASP A 55 19.99 -12.42 14.91
CA ASP A 55 19.64 -11.00 15.00
C ASP A 55 18.13 -10.76 14.81
N VAL A 56 17.43 -11.61 14.04
CA VAL A 56 15.98 -11.54 13.88
C VAL A 56 15.29 -11.78 15.22
N GLU A 57 15.69 -12.85 15.92
CA GLU A 57 15.16 -13.19 17.24
C GLU A 57 15.55 -12.16 18.30
N GLU A 58 16.77 -11.62 18.23
CA GLU A 58 17.22 -10.54 19.12
C GLU A 58 16.38 -9.27 18.94
N LYS A 59 16.06 -8.88 17.70
CA LYS A 59 15.31 -7.65 17.40
C LYS A 59 13.81 -7.79 17.55
N LEU A 60 13.24 -8.94 17.20
CA LEU A 60 11.80 -9.19 17.33
C LEU A 60 11.43 -9.70 18.73
N GLY A 61 12.38 -10.30 19.45
CA GLY A 61 12.15 -11.00 20.71
C GLY A 61 11.60 -12.42 20.55
N PHE A 62 11.45 -12.89 19.31
CA PHE A 62 10.89 -14.21 18.99
C PHE A 62 11.26 -14.65 17.56
N ARG A 63 10.96 -15.91 17.22
CA ARG A 63 11.08 -16.45 15.86
C ARG A 63 9.70 -16.57 15.19
N PRO A 64 9.45 -15.84 14.09
CA PRO A 64 8.19 -15.97 13.36
C PRO A 64 8.07 -17.35 12.70
N GLU A 65 6.94 -18.03 12.94
CA GLU A 65 6.60 -19.30 12.28
C GLU A 65 5.54 -19.12 11.21
N LYS A 66 4.49 -18.34 11.52
CA LYS A 66 3.45 -17.93 10.58
C LYS A 66 3.57 -16.44 10.31
N ILE A 67 3.43 -16.06 9.04
CA ILE A 67 3.55 -14.68 8.58
C ILE A 67 2.36 -14.37 7.69
N VAL A 68 1.58 -13.35 8.03
CA VAL A 68 0.57 -12.79 7.12
C VAL A 68 1.05 -11.42 6.68
N ILE A 69 0.56 -10.94 5.53
CA ILE A 69 0.86 -9.58 5.06
C ILE A 69 -0.45 -8.83 4.96
N CYS A 70 -0.49 -7.66 5.59
CA CYS A 70 -1.60 -6.74 5.47
C CYS A 70 -1.16 -5.52 4.63
N GLY A 71 -2.06 -4.98 3.82
CA GLY A 71 -1.74 -3.84 2.99
C GLY A 71 -2.95 -2.97 2.78
N ASP A 72 -2.90 -1.72 3.21
CA ASP A 72 -3.98 -0.75 2.98
C ASP A 72 -3.61 0.21 1.86
N SER A 73 -4.57 0.46 0.96
CA SER A 73 -4.34 1.34 -0.20
C SER A 73 -3.06 0.94 -0.96
N ALA A 74 -2.12 1.86 -1.18
CA ALA A 74 -0.83 1.60 -1.81
C ALA A 74 -0.04 0.44 -1.17
N GLY A 75 -0.22 0.15 0.12
CA GLY A 75 0.42 -1.01 0.74
C GLY A 75 -0.14 -2.35 0.27
N GLY A 76 -1.40 -2.40 -0.15
CA GLY A 76 -1.96 -3.58 -0.80
C GLY A 76 -1.38 -3.80 -2.20
N ASN A 77 -1.05 -2.72 -2.91
CA ASN A 77 -0.33 -2.77 -4.18
C ASN A 77 1.09 -3.34 -3.99
N PHE A 78 1.86 -2.79 -3.04
CA PHE A 78 3.19 -3.30 -2.72
C PHE A 78 3.18 -4.75 -2.25
N THR A 79 2.15 -5.16 -1.49
CA THR A 79 2.00 -6.57 -1.10
C THR A 79 1.92 -7.48 -2.31
N MET A 80 1.14 -7.11 -3.32
CA MET A 80 1.04 -7.89 -4.56
C MET A 80 2.34 -7.86 -5.37
N ALA A 81 3.01 -6.72 -5.45
CA ALA A 81 4.31 -6.60 -6.11
C ALA A 81 5.38 -7.47 -5.43
N LEU A 82 5.42 -7.47 -4.09
CA LEU A 82 6.27 -8.34 -3.28
C LEU A 82 6.02 -9.82 -3.59
N MET A 83 4.74 -10.23 -3.64
CA MET A 83 4.38 -11.61 -3.98
C MET A 83 4.89 -12.03 -5.35
N GLU A 84 4.83 -11.14 -6.35
CA GLU A 84 5.36 -11.43 -7.68
C GLU A 84 6.90 -11.48 -7.68
N VAL A 85 7.59 -10.62 -6.93
CA VAL A 85 9.04 -10.72 -6.76
C VAL A 85 9.43 -12.05 -6.12
N LEU A 86 8.74 -12.46 -5.05
CA LEU A 86 8.96 -13.76 -4.39
C LEU A 86 8.72 -14.94 -5.34
N ASN A 87 7.70 -14.84 -6.19
CA ASN A 87 7.39 -15.84 -7.21
C ASN A 87 8.54 -16.00 -8.21
N ILE A 88 9.09 -14.89 -8.70
CA ILE A 88 10.24 -14.89 -9.60
C ILE A 88 11.48 -15.49 -8.90
N ILE A 89 11.76 -15.08 -7.66
CA ILE A 89 12.89 -15.62 -6.88
C ILE A 89 12.77 -17.14 -6.70
N GLN A 90 11.61 -17.63 -6.24
CA GLN A 90 11.40 -19.07 -6.04
C GLN A 90 11.56 -19.86 -7.34
N LYS A 91 10.99 -19.37 -8.44
CA LYS A 91 11.14 -20.01 -9.76
C LYS A 91 12.59 -20.12 -10.19
N GLN A 92 13.36 -19.06 -10.00
CA GLN A 92 14.78 -19.05 -10.35
C GLN A 92 15.56 -20.08 -9.52
N ILE A 93 15.32 -20.12 -8.21
CA ILE A 93 15.97 -21.10 -7.31
C ILE A 93 15.63 -22.54 -7.72
N ILE A 94 14.36 -22.82 -8.02
CA ILE A 94 13.93 -24.15 -8.48
C ILE A 94 14.56 -24.52 -9.82
N ALA A 95 14.63 -23.57 -10.75
CA ALA A 95 15.27 -23.77 -12.06
C ALA A 95 16.76 -24.13 -11.92
N ASP A 96 17.44 -23.54 -10.93
CA ASP A 96 18.84 -23.82 -10.60
C ASP A 96 19.01 -25.12 -9.78
N GLY A 97 17.92 -25.85 -9.49
CA GLY A 97 17.93 -27.11 -8.74
C GLY A 97 18.08 -26.94 -7.22
N GLY A 98 17.87 -25.73 -6.71
CA GLY A 98 17.93 -25.41 -5.28
C GLY A 98 16.62 -25.69 -4.53
N ASP A 99 16.70 -25.59 -3.20
CA ASP A 99 15.54 -25.55 -2.32
C ASP A 99 15.14 -24.09 -2.09
N CYS A 100 13.84 -23.80 -2.13
CA CYS A 100 13.31 -22.46 -1.90
C CYS A 100 13.49 -22.00 -0.45
N TRP A 101 13.86 -22.87 0.49
CA TRP A 101 14.12 -22.45 1.86
C TRP A 101 15.27 -21.43 1.96
N PRO A 102 15.11 -20.28 2.66
CA PRO A 102 13.94 -19.84 3.46
C PRO A 102 12.92 -18.95 2.74
N TYR A 103 13.08 -18.70 1.43
CA TYR A 103 12.28 -17.83 0.56
C TYR A 103 10.85 -18.36 0.29
N ARG A 104 10.00 -18.42 1.31
CA ARG A 104 8.59 -18.85 1.20
C ARG A 104 7.61 -17.67 1.05
N TYR A 105 6.43 -17.98 0.51
CA TYR A 105 5.29 -17.05 0.56
C TYR A 105 4.76 -16.89 2.00
N PRO A 106 4.07 -15.76 2.30
CA PRO A 106 3.31 -15.61 3.52
C PRO A 106 2.14 -16.58 3.56
N ASP A 107 1.67 -16.88 4.76
CA ASP A 107 0.57 -17.80 5.06
C ASP A 107 -0.81 -17.20 4.72
N GLY A 108 -0.89 -15.88 4.50
CA GLY A 108 -2.11 -15.20 4.08
C GLY A 108 -1.90 -13.73 3.74
N LEU A 109 -2.80 -13.19 2.92
CA LEU A 109 -2.80 -11.81 2.43
C LEU A 109 -4.10 -11.11 2.80
N PHE A 110 -4.02 -9.92 3.38
CA PHE A 110 -5.17 -9.09 3.78
C PHE A 110 -5.04 -7.70 3.17
N LEU A 111 -5.81 -7.42 2.11
CA LEU A 111 -5.65 -6.22 1.31
C LEU A 111 -6.89 -5.32 1.43
N PHE A 112 -6.69 -4.10 1.92
CA PHE A 112 -7.75 -3.14 2.20
C PHE A 112 -7.75 -2.05 1.12
N TYR A 113 -8.88 -1.89 0.42
CA TYR A 113 -9.10 -0.84 -0.59
C TYR A 113 -7.87 -0.59 -1.49
N ALA A 114 -7.26 -1.67 -1.96
CA ALA A 114 -5.97 -1.65 -2.63
C ALA A 114 -6.11 -1.32 -4.12
N PRO A 115 -5.31 -0.38 -4.68
CA PRO A 115 -5.24 -0.17 -6.11
C PRO A 115 -4.42 -1.30 -6.75
N PHE A 116 -5.06 -2.12 -7.58
CA PHE A 116 -4.37 -3.17 -8.33
C PHE A 116 -4.08 -2.80 -9.78
N THR A 117 -4.61 -1.67 -10.24
CA THR A 117 -4.17 -1.01 -11.47
C THR A 117 -3.99 0.48 -11.28
N LEU A 118 -2.87 1.01 -11.75
CA LEU A 118 -2.62 2.44 -11.83
C LEU A 118 -2.70 2.95 -13.27
N SER A 119 -2.88 2.04 -14.24
CA SER A 119 -3.04 2.40 -15.64
C SER A 119 -4.25 3.33 -15.83
N THR A 120 -3.99 4.48 -16.46
CA THR A 120 -5.02 5.49 -16.75
C THR A 120 -5.91 5.09 -17.92
N LYS A 121 -5.62 3.97 -18.60
CA LYS A 121 -6.48 3.37 -19.63
C LYS A 121 -7.59 2.48 -19.03
N MET A 122 -7.42 1.98 -17.81
CA MET A 122 -8.45 1.17 -17.14
C MET A 122 -9.50 2.07 -16.51
N VAL A 123 -10.53 2.37 -17.29
CA VAL A 123 -11.74 3.05 -16.82
C VAL A 123 -12.71 1.99 -16.29
N SER A 124 -13.10 2.12 -15.02
CA SER A 124 -14.09 1.24 -14.38
C SER A 124 -15.26 2.07 -13.83
N PRO A 125 -16.47 1.47 -13.67
CA PRO A 125 -17.59 2.13 -13.00
C PRO A 125 -17.22 2.80 -11.66
N SER A 126 -16.43 2.14 -10.82
CA SER A 126 -15.96 2.66 -9.53
C SER A 126 -15.08 3.90 -9.67
N ARG A 127 -14.16 3.91 -10.65
CA ARG A 127 -13.28 5.05 -10.94
C ARG A 127 -14.04 6.25 -11.51
N ILE A 128 -15.06 5.99 -12.34
CA ILE A 128 -15.96 7.04 -12.83
C ILE A 128 -16.74 7.65 -11.66
N LEU A 129 -17.31 6.81 -10.79
CA LEU A 129 -18.07 7.26 -9.62
C LEU A 129 -17.20 8.10 -8.67
N THR A 130 -15.92 7.75 -8.53
CA THR A 130 -14.95 8.49 -7.73
C THR A 130 -14.68 9.91 -8.25
N SER A 131 -14.98 10.20 -9.52
CA SER A 131 -14.89 11.59 -10.03
C SER A 131 -15.87 12.54 -9.33
N ILE A 132 -16.87 11.99 -8.63
CA ILE A 132 -17.88 12.70 -7.84
C ILE A 132 -17.55 12.60 -6.33
N ASP A 133 -16.53 11.83 -5.94
CA ASP A 133 -16.13 11.62 -4.55
C ASP A 133 -15.41 12.85 -3.97
N GLY A 134 -15.78 13.21 -2.73
CA GLY A 134 -15.23 14.38 -2.02
C GLY A 134 -13.90 14.15 -1.30
N LEU A 135 -13.49 12.91 -1.06
CA LEU A 135 -12.32 12.53 -0.25
C LEU A 135 -11.14 12.03 -1.08
N VAL A 136 -11.38 11.24 -2.14
CA VAL A 136 -10.33 10.84 -3.08
C VAL A 136 -10.68 11.25 -4.51
N PRO A 137 -10.81 12.56 -4.82
CA PRO A 137 -11.06 12.99 -6.20
C PRO A 137 -10.00 12.47 -7.17
N LEU A 138 -10.39 12.33 -8.44
CA LEU A 138 -9.47 11.94 -9.53
C LEU A 138 -8.18 12.78 -9.56
N GLY A 139 -8.27 14.08 -9.25
CA GLY A 139 -7.10 14.95 -9.18
C GLY A 139 -6.10 14.55 -8.09
N THR A 140 -6.57 14.05 -6.95
CA THR A 140 -5.71 13.53 -5.88
C THR A 140 -4.99 12.27 -6.34
N LEU A 141 -5.70 11.35 -7.01
CA LEU A 141 -5.10 10.14 -7.59
C LEU A 141 -4.02 10.46 -8.62
N LEU A 142 -4.27 11.43 -9.50
CA LEU A 142 -3.28 11.89 -10.49
C LEU A 142 -2.07 12.53 -9.81
N ASN A 143 -2.24 13.31 -8.73
CA ASN A 143 -1.10 13.84 -7.98
C ASN A 143 -0.27 12.74 -7.32
N CYS A 144 -0.90 11.75 -6.67
CA CYS A 144 -0.21 10.59 -6.12
C CYS A 144 0.57 9.84 -7.21
N LEU A 145 -0.04 9.67 -8.39
CA LEU A 145 0.60 9.04 -9.54
C LEU A 145 1.84 9.80 -10.01
N GLY A 146 1.76 11.12 -10.07
CA GLY A 146 2.89 11.96 -10.46
C GLY A 146 4.04 11.89 -9.45
N ALA A 147 3.75 11.86 -8.15
CA ALA A 147 4.78 11.73 -7.11
C ALA A 147 5.45 10.35 -7.11
N TYR A 148 4.73 9.31 -7.52
CA TYR A 148 5.20 7.93 -7.49
C TYR A 148 6.18 7.59 -8.63
N LEU A 149 6.11 8.36 -9.72
CA LEU A 149 6.90 8.12 -10.93
C LEU A 149 8.10 9.06 -11.02
N PRO A 150 9.18 8.63 -11.70
CA PRO A 150 10.31 9.52 -12.01
C PRO A 150 9.85 10.76 -12.78
N ASP A 151 10.40 11.93 -12.41
CA ASP A 151 10.05 13.23 -13.00
C ASP A 151 10.28 13.26 -14.52
N GLU A 152 11.22 12.47 -15.04
CA GLU A 152 11.52 12.38 -16.48
C GLU A 152 10.32 11.92 -17.32
N LEU A 153 9.36 11.22 -16.71
CA LEU A 153 8.12 10.78 -17.38
C LEU A 153 7.05 11.88 -17.45
N ILE A 154 7.18 12.92 -16.62
CA ILE A 154 6.20 14.01 -16.48
C ILE A 154 6.68 15.26 -17.22
N SER A 155 7.99 15.50 -17.25
CA SER A 155 8.60 16.60 -17.97
C SER A 155 8.79 16.25 -19.44
N ASN A 156 8.11 16.97 -20.34
CA ASN A 156 8.61 17.12 -21.71
C ASN A 156 10.01 17.77 -21.61
N GLU A 157 10.97 17.32 -22.42
CA GLU A 157 12.26 18.01 -22.63
C GLU A 157 12.01 19.46 -23.08
N SER A 158 11.77 20.37 -22.14
CA SER A 158 11.77 21.83 -22.31
C SER A 158 11.36 22.51 -21.00
N LYS A 159 12.28 22.56 -20.03
CA LYS A 159 12.66 23.81 -19.33
C LYS A 159 13.78 23.57 -18.34
N LEU A 160 14.99 23.89 -18.81
CA LEU A 160 16.05 24.42 -17.97
C LEU A 160 15.58 25.70 -17.26
N SER A 161 16.01 25.82 -15.99
CA SER A 161 16.00 27.00 -15.12
C SER A 161 14.65 27.46 -14.55
N GLU A 162 14.52 27.49 -13.22
CA GLU A 162 14.72 28.73 -12.45
C GLU A 162 14.79 28.50 -10.92
N LYS A 163 15.94 28.89 -10.38
CA LYS A 163 16.31 29.42 -9.04
C LYS A 163 15.46 29.10 -7.80
N ASN A 164 16.15 28.45 -6.86
CA ASN A 164 15.95 28.47 -5.41
C ASN A 164 15.69 29.88 -4.84
N GLN A 165 14.63 30.02 -4.06
CA GLN A 165 14.55 30.97 -2.96
C GLN A 165 13.93 30.30 -1.73
N THR A 166 14.79 30.01 -0.76
CA THR A 166 14.45 29.56 0.59
C THR A 166 13.96 30.76 1.40
N ILE A 167 12.80 30.66 2.04
CA ILE A 167 12.36 31.61 3.08
C ILE A 167 12.18 30.83 4.38
N VAL A 168 12.98 31.21 5.37
CA VAL A 168 12.88 30.81 6.78
C VAL A 168 11.73 31.58 7.41
N LEU A 169 10.80 30.91 8.10
CA LEU A 169 9.87 31.56 9.02
C LEU A 169 9.95 30.91 10.41
N ALA A 170 9.95 31.82 11.40
CA ALA A 170 10.39 31.63 12.76
C ALA A 170 9.33 31.03 13.70
N ASP A 171 9.82 30.33 14.74
CA ASP A 171 9.06 29.85 15.89
C ASP A 171 8.72 30.97 16.89
N SER A 172 7.55 30.88 17.53
CA SER A 172 7.28 31.34 18.91
C SER A 172 5.89 30.86 19.41
N PRO A 173 5.68 30.60 20.73
CA PRO A 173 4.78 29.59 21.29
C PRO A 173 3.43 30.21 21.77
N ASP A 174 2.38 29.48 22.21
CA ASP A 174 2.36 28.61 23.38
C ASP A 174 0.99 27.90 23.62
N THR A 175 1.10 26.68 24.16
CA THR A 175 0.29 25.98 25.19
C THR A 175 -1.26 25.83 25.11
N PHE A 176 -1.71 24.56 24.94
CA PHE A 176 -2.74 23.91 25.81
C PHE A 176 -2.90 22.38 25.55
N VAL A 177 -2.40 21.83 24.44
CA VAL A 177 -2.76 20.46 24.00
C VAL A 177 -1.70 19.41 24.36
N TYR A 178 -1.40 19.22 25.65
CA TYR A 178 -0.52 18.13 26.09
C TYR A 178 -1.34 16.96 26.66
N ARG A 179 -2.06 16.27 25.75
CA ARG A 179 -2.59 14.88 25.89
C ARG A 179 -3.40 14.38 24.68
N ILE A 180 -3.73 15.27 23.72
CA ILE A 180 -4.44 14.96 22.45
C ILE A 180 -3.50 15.03 21.21
N GLY A 181 -2.20 15.30 21.44
CA GLY A 181 -1.27 15.75 20.40
C GLY A 181 -0.84 14.72 19.35
N SER A 182 -0.63 13.44 19.70
CA SER A 182 0.00 12.51 18.74
C SER A 182 -0.89 12.13 17.55
N LEU A 183 -2.22 12.11 17.74
CA LEU A 183 -3.18 11.64 16.74
C LEU A 183 -3.72 12.80 15.88
N PHE A 184 -3.95 13.97 16.48
CA PHE A 184 -4.15 15.21 15.71
C PHE A 184 -2.90 15.54 14.90
N ASN A 185 -1.70 15.22 15.37
CA ASN A 185 -0.52 15.35 14.53
C ASN A 185 -0.59 14.40 13.34
N LYS A 186 -0.92 13.12 13.48
CA LYS A 186 -1.06 12.19 12.34
C LYS A 186 -2.17 12.56 11.36
N ILE A 187 -3.36 12.94 11.84
CA ILE A 187 -4.45 13.39 10.99
C ILE A 187 -4.13 14.76 10.40
N SER A 188 -3.53 15.68 11.16
CA SER A 188 -3.06 16.95 10.59
C SER A 188 -1.89 16.75 9.67
N GLU A 189 -1.06 15.73 9.81
CA GLU A 189 0.05 15.41 8.92
C GLU A 189 -0.44 14.72 7.66
N PHE A 190 -1.43 13.84 7.76
CA PHE A 190 -2.10 13.26 6.61
C PHE A 190 -2.93 14.31 5.87
N LEU A 191 -3.67 15.16 6.58
CA LEU A 191 -4.37 16.30 6.01
C LEU A 191 -3.39 17.37 5.54
N LYS A 192 -2.27 17.62 6.22
CA LYS A 192 -1.19 18.48 5.73
C LYS A 192 -0.47 17.82 4.58
N TYR A 193 -0.40 16.50 4.45
CA TYR A 193 0.21 15.79 3.34
C TYR A 193 -0.73 15.82 2.13
N LEU A 194 -2.02 15.59 2.32
CA LEU A 194 -3.05 15.78 1.29
C LEU A 194 -3.20 17.25 0.90
N CYS A 195 -3.23 18.14 1.89
CA CYS A 195 -3.18 19.57 1.66
C CYS A 195 -1.84 19.94 1.04
N ASN A 196 -0.70 19.37 1.40
CA ASN A 196 0.59 19.64 0.76
C ASN A 196 0.64 19.07 -0.67
N LEU A 197 0.02 17.92 -0.95
CA LEU A 197 -0.23 17.48 -2.33
C LEU A 197 -1.16 18.46 -3.08
N GLN A 198 -1.98 19.24 -2.36
CA GLN A 198 -2.79 20.34 -2.89
C GLN A 198 -2.14 21.75 -2.77
N VAL A 199 -1.05 21.94 -1.99
CA VAL A 199 -0.55 23.25 -1.46
C VAL A 199 0.97 23.42 -1.65
N VAL A 200 1.77 22.34 -1.75
CA VAL A 200 3.22 22.35 -2.04
C VAL A 200 3.52 22.77 -3.47
N ASN A 201 2.50 23.07 -4.27
CA ASN A 201 2.76 23.90 -5.43
C ASN A 201 1.66 24.95 -5.61
N ARG A 202 2.04 26.21 -5.35
CA ARG A 202 1.42 27.37 -6.02
C ARG A 202 1.61 27.31 -7.55
N SER A 203 2.26 26.28 -8.09
CA SER A 203 2.21 25.92 -9.51
C SER A 203 0.99 25.04 -9.79
N LYS A 204 0.42 25.16 -10.99
CA LYS A 204 -0.72 24.33 -11.42
C LYS A 204 -0.36 22.84 -11.23
N PRO A 205 -1.27 21.92 -10.91
CA PRO A 205 -0.92 20.49 -10.84
C PRO A 205 -0.35 20.01 -12.18
N TRP A 206 0.53 18.99 -12.18
CA TRP A 206 1.28 18.56 -13.37
C TRP A 206 0.36 18.28 -14.58
N PHE A 207 -0.80 17.66 -14.33
CA PHE A 207 -1.81 17.37 -15.34
C PHE A 207 -2.57 18.59 -15.88
N ARG A 208 -2.40 19.77 -15.27
CA ARG A 208 -2.87 21.09 -15.76
C ARG A 208 -1.74 21.97 -16.30
N GLN A 209 -0.48 21.57 -16.14
CA GLN A 209 0.68 22.29 -16.69
C GLN A 209 0.96 21.87 -18.14
N ASN A 210 0.72 20.61 -18.48
CA ASN A 210 1.00 20.05 -19.80
C ASN A 210 -0.11 20.38 -20.81
N GLU A 211 0.25 20.98 -21.95
CA GLU A 211 -0.68 21.32 -23.03
C GLU A 211 -1.31 20.06 -23.68
N ASN A 212 -0.62 18.92 -23.62
CA ASN A 212 -1.11 17.63 -24.11
C ASN A 212 -1.09 16.56 -23.01
N LEU A 213 -2.07 16.64 -22.09
CA LEU A 213 -2.27 15.67 -21.01
C LEU A 213 -2.36 14.24 -21.53
N ARG A 214 -3.04 14.03 -22.66
CA ARG A 214 -3.22 12.69 -23.25
C ARG A 214 -1.86 12.05 -23.58
N HIS A 215 -0.95 12.80 -24.19
CA HIS A 215 0.38 12.29 -24.51
C HIS A 215 1.19 11.93 -23.26
N CYS A 216 1.15 12.78 -22.22
CA CYS A 216 1.80 12.50 -20.95
C CYS A 216 1.23 11.23 -20.29
N LEU A 217 -0.10 11.07 -20.28
CA LEU A 217 -0.74 9.85 -19.79
C LEU A 217 -0.36 8.62 -20.60
N GLU A 218 -0.27 8.72 -21.94
CA GLU A 218 0.17 7.63 -22.80
C GLU A 218 1.61 7.19 -22.48
N GLN A 219 2.54 8.13 -22.27
CA GLN A 219 3.91 7.83 -21.84
C GLN A 219 3.95 7.19 -20.45
N MET A 220 3.23 7.76 -19.48
CA MET A 220 3.14 7.18 -18.13
C MET A 220 2.57 5.76 -18.17
N ASN A 221 1.55 5.50 -18.99
CA ASN A 221 0.95 4.18 -19.09
C ASN A 221 1.93 3.09 -19.54
N MET A 222 2.94 3.42 -20.35
CA MET A 222 3.98 2.45 -20.71
C MET A 222 4.72 1.92 -19.48
N PHE A 223 4.86 2.76 -18.44
CA PHE A 223 5.45 2.38 -17.17
C PHE A 223 4.43 1.78 -16.21
N LEU A 224 3.21 2.34 -16.16
CA LEU A 224 2.15 1.89 -15.24
C LEU A 224 1.59 0.51 -15.58
N GLU A 225 1.70 0.08 -16.85
CA GLU A 225 1.33 -1.27 -17.27
C GLU A 225 2.33 -2.35 -16.78
N ASN A 226 3.42 -1.95 -16.11
CA ASN A 226 4.32 -2.87 -15.44
C ASN A 226 3.58 -3.68 -14.35
N PRO A 227 3.65 -5.02 -14.37
CA PRO A 227 3.05 -5.89 -13.34
C PRO A 227 3.40 -5.58 -11.88
N PHE A 228 4.59 -5.03 -11.61
CA PHE A 228 5.01 -4.63 -10.26
C PHE A 228 4.35 -3.32 -9.78
N ILE A 229 3.71 -2.58 -10.68
CA ILE A 229 3.00 -1.33 -10.41
C ILE A 229 1.49 -1.52 -10.52
N SER A 230 1.07 -2.29 -11.53
CA SER A 230 -0.32 -2.69 -11.75
C SER A 230 -0.42 -4.22 -11.75
N PRO A 231 -0.57 -4.86 -10.58
CA PRO A 231 -0.70 -6.31 -10.46
C PRO A 231 -1.80 -6.93 -11.34
N LEU A 232 -2.86 -6.18 -11.67
CA LEU A 232 -3.89 -6.65 -12.60
C LEU A 232 -3.39 -6.88 -14.04
N MET A 233 -2.21 -6.36 -14.41
CA MET A 233 -1.61 -6.60 -15.72
C MET A 233 -0.99 -8.01 -15.84
N LEU A 234 -0.80 -8.73 -14.72
CA LEU A 234 -0.36 -10.12 -14.76
C LEU A 234 -1.41 -10.99 -15.46
N GLU A 235 -1.04 -11.66 -16.55
CA GLU A 235 -1.94 -12.60 -17.24
C GLU A 235 -2.36 -13.75 -16.33
N LYS A 236 -1.42 -14.26 -15.53
CA LYS A 236 -1.64 -15.39 -14.62
C LYS A 236 -0.94 -15.16 -13.29
N ILE A 237 -1.69 -15.37 -12.20
CA ILE A 237 -1.16 -15.33 -10.85
C ILE A 237 -0.86 -16.76 -10.39
N GLU A 238 0.41 -17.11 -10.22
CA GLU A 238 0.82 -18.48 -9.88
C GLU A 238 0.80 -18.75 -8.37
N PHE A 239 0.93 -17.70 -7.57
CA PHE A 239 0.77 -17.75 -6.11
C PHE A 239 -0.70 -17.66 -5.67
N ASN A 240 -1.66 -17.93 -6.56
CA ASN A 240 -3.10 -17.89 -6.28
C ASN A 240 -3.62 -19.00 -5.35
N HIS A 241 -2.72 -19.81 -4.81
CA HIS A 241 -3.01 -20.82 -3.80
C HIS A 241 -2.91 -20.28 -2.36
N ILE A 242 -2.30 -19.11 -2.18
CA ILE A 242 -2.19 -18.42 -0.90
C ILE A 242 -3.56 -17.84 -0.53
N PRO A 243 -4.02 -17.95 0.73
CA PRO A 243 -5.26 -17.30 1.16
C PRO A 243 -5.22 -15.78 0.96
N LEU A 244 -6.23 -15.23 0.29
CA LEU A 244 -6.37 -13.81 -0.02
C LEU A 244 -7.71 -13.28 0.50
N TYR A 245 -7.63 -12.25 1.33
CA TYR A 245 -8.77 -11.54 1.91
C TYR A 245 -8.77 -10.13 1.37
N LEU A 246 -9.80 -9.79 0.59
CA LEU A 246 -9.99 -8.47 -0.01
C LEU A 246 -11.07 -7.72 0.75
N TYR A 247 -10.77 -6.48 1.12
CA TYR A 247 -11.70 -5.58 1.80
C TYR A 247 -11.93 -4.32 0.96
N PRO A 248 -12.66 -4.44 -0.18
CA PRO A 248 -13.05 -3.28 -0.95
C PRO A 248 -14.13 -2.47 -0.23
N LEU A 249 -14.26 -1.19 -0.59
CA LEU A 249 -15.33 -0.33 -0.08
C LEU A 249 -16.34 -0.07 -1.19
N THR A 250 -17.63 0.03 -0.85
CA THR A 250 -18.68 0.26 -1.87
C THR A 250 -18.58 1.61 -2.58
N PHE A 251 -18.07 2.62 -1.88
CA PHE A 251 -17.84 3.96 -2.44
C PHE A 251 -16.33 4.25 -2.45
N ASP A 252 -15.61 3.49 -3.28
CA ASP A 252 -14.18 3.67 -3.48
C ASP A 252 -13.75 3.40 -4.93
N ALA A 253 -12.70 4.08 -5.37
CA ALA A 253 -12.15 3.95 -6.72
C ALA A 253 -11.73 2.53 -7.06
N PHE A 254 -11.30 1.76 -6.06
CA PHE A 254 -10.65 0.47 -6.25
C PHE A 254 -11.56 -0.72 -5.92
N LEU A 255 -12.87 -0.49 -5.80
CA LEU A 255 -13.86 -1.57 -5.70
C LEU A 255 -13.72 -2.54 -6.88
N ASP A 256 -13.80 -2.03 -8.11
CA ASP A 256 -13.74 -2.88 -9.30
C ASP A 256 -12.37 -3.58 -9.45
N ASP A 257 -11.29 -2.91 -9.06
CA ASP A 257 -9.95 -3.52 -9.03
C ASP A 257 -9.94 -4.78 -8.16
N SER A 258 -10.55 -4.71 -6.97
CA SER A 258 -10.63 -5.84 -6.04
C SER A 258 -11.47 -6.99 -6.59
N ILE A 259 -12.58 -6.68 -7.25
CA ILE A 259 -13.43 -7.68 -7.90
C ILE A 259 -12.68 -8.38 -9.05
N GLU A 260 -11.97 -7.62 -9.90
CA GLU A 260 -11.16 -8.18 -10.99
C GLU A 260 -9.98 -9.01 -10.46
N MET A 261 -9.35 -8.57 -9.37
CA MET A 261 -8.27 -9.33 -8.73
C MET A 261 -8.79 -10.67 -8.19
N ALA A 262 -9.95 -10.68 -7.55
CA ALA A 262 -10.55 -11.90 -7.02
C ALA A 262 -10.82 -12.94 -8.11
N LYS A 263 -11.23 -12.51 -9.31
CA LYS A 263 -11.44 -13.41 -10.46
C LYS A 263 -10.17 -14.12 -10.93
N LYS A 264 -8.99 -13.54 -10.67
CA LYS A 264 -7.68 -14.14 -10.99
C LYS A 264 -7.20 -15.14 -9.93
N TRP A 265 -7.93 -15.27 -8.83
CA TRP A 265 -7.57 -16.13 -7.71
C TRP A 265 -8.30 -17.48 -7.73
N ARG A 266 -7.82 -18.45 -6.95
CA ARG A 266 -8.59 -19.70 -6.78
C ARG A 266 -9.83 -19.44 -5.92
N PRO A 267 -11.03 -19.92 -6.31
CA PRO A 267 -12.27 -19.63 -5.59
C PRO A 267 -12.26 -20.07 -4.12
N ASP A 268 -11.55 -21.13 -3.76
CA ASP A 268 -11.41 -21.63 -2.38
C ASP A 268 -10.37 -20.88 -1.55
N LYS A 269 -9.60 -19.98 -2.19
CA LYS A 269 -8.51 -19.22 -1.57
C LYS A 269 -8.73 -17.72 -1.57
N VAL A 270 -9.85 -17.22 -2.09
CA VAL A 270 -10.18 -15.80 -2.07
C VAL A 270 -11.49 -15.54 -1.35
N GLN A 271 -11.50 -14.50 -0.53
CA GLN A 271 -12.68 -14.01 0.17
C GLN A 271 -12.77 -12.50 -0.03
N ILE A 272 -13.98 -12.01 -0.31
CA ILE A 272 -14.26 -10.59 -0.52
C ILE A 272 -15.23 -10.13 0.56
N TYR A 273 -14.83 -9.13 1.33
CA TYR A 273 -15.61 -8.51 2.38
C TYR A 273 -15.84 -7.04 2.01
N SER A 274 -16.91 -6.78 1.27
CA SER A 274 -17.30 -5.41 0.93
C SER A 274 -17.73 -4.66 2.19
N ILE A 275 -17.12 -3.50 2.43
CA ILE A 275 -17.42 -2.65 3.59
C ILE A 275 -18.18 -1.42 3.11
N ASP A 276 -19.30 -1.15 3.77
CA ASP A 276 -20.21 -0.08 3.39
C ASP A 276 -20.11 1.13 4.32
N GLU A 277 -20.46 2.29 3.77
CA GLU A 277 -20.65 3.54 4.51
C GLU A 277 -19.41 4.02 5.28
N VAL A 278 -18.23 3.66 4.79
CA VAL A 278 -16.93 4.15 5.28
C VAL A 278 -16.09 4.66 4.10
N PRO A 279 -15.29 5.72 4.29
CA PRO A 279 -14.47 6.28 3.22
C PRO A 279 -13.17 5.49 2.99
N HIS A 280 -12.51 5.77 1.87
CA HIS A 280 -11.13 5.30 1.65
C HIS A 280 -10.24 5.65 2.85
N GLY A 281 -9.42 4.69 3.28
CA GLY A 281 -8.56 4.88 4.45
C GLY A 281 -9.28 4.75 5.80
N PHE A 282 -10.46 4.11 5.86
CA PHE A 282 -11.26 3.98 7.08
C PHE A 282 -10.52 3.40 8.29
N LEU A 283 -9.45 2.61 8.07
CA LEU A 283 -8.63 2.08 9.16
C LEU A 283 -8.00 3.20 10.02
N ASN A 284 -7.79 4.39 9.45
CA ASN A 284 -7.32 5.57 10.19
C ASN A 284 -8.43 6.26 11.00
N LEU A 285 -9.68 5.83 10.84
CA LEU A 285 -10.86 6.40 11.49
C LEU A 285 -11.45 5.48 12.57
N VAL A 286 -10.82 4.34 12.87
CA VAL A 286 -11.31 3.33 13.84
C VAL A 286 -11.62 3.92 15.23
N ASP A 287 -10.87 4.92 15.67
CA ASP A 287 -11.08 5.57 16.97
C ASP A 287 -12.29 6.53 16.97
N PHE A 288 -12.72 7.00 15.79
CA PHE A 288 -13.72 8.06 15.64
C PHE A 288 -15.03 7.58 15.02
N ASP A 289 -14.96 6.57 14.16
CA ASP A 289 -16.10 6.01 13.45
C ASP A 289 -16.39 4.59 13.94
N HIS A 290 -17.62 4.38 14.41
CA HIS A 290 -18.05 3.10 14.95
C HIS A 290 -18.10 1.99 13.89
N LYS A 291 -18.45 2.31 12.63
CA LYS A 291 -18.47 1.33 11.54
C LYS A 291 -17.06 0.96 11.12
N ALA A 292 -16.15 1.93 11.03
CA ALA A 292 -14.74 1.69 10.81
C ALA A 292 -14.16 0.74 11.88
N ARG A 293 -14.56 0.93 13.15
CA ARG A 293 -14.17 0.05 14.25
C ARG A 293 -14.71 -1.37 14.11
N ILE A 294 -16.00 -1.53 13.87
CA ILE A 294 -16.60 -2.86 13.65
C ILE A 294 -15.93 -3.57 12.48
N ALA A 295 -15.75 -2.86 11.36
CA ALA A 295 -15.06 -3.41 10.20
C ALA A 295 -13.64 -3.87 10.56
N SER A 296 -12.88 -3.08 11.33
CA SER A 296 -11.54 -3.46 11.77
C SER A 296 -11.52 -4.73 12.65
N TYR A 297 -12.52 -4.92 13.52
CA TYR A 297 -12.60 -6.12 14.35
C TYR A 297 -12.86 -7.38 13.53
N HIS A 298 -13.76 -7.33 12.54
CA HIS A 298 -13.95 -8.46 11.62
C HIS A 298 -12.68 -8.82 10.86
N CYS A 299 -11.85 -7.83 10.51
CA CYS A 299 -10.58 -8.08 9.84
C CYS A 299 -9.59 -8.80 10.78
N ILE A 300 -9.56 -8.39 12.05
CA ILE A 300 -8.71 -8.99 13.08
C ILE A 300 -9.09 -10.45 13.33
N ASP A 301 -10.39 -10.78 13.38
CA ASP A 301 -10.86 -12.16 13.57
C ASP A 301 -10.32 -13.10 12.47
N HIS A 302 -10.39 -12.70 11.20
CA HIS A 302 -9.85 -13.50 10.11
C HIS A 302 -8.32 -13.63 10.13
N ILE A 303 -7.62 -12.59 10.61
CA ILE A 303 -6.17 -12.65 10.84
C ILE A 303 -5.86 -13.70 11.91
N PHE A 304 -6.61 -13.71 13.01
CA PHE A 304 -6.47 -14.72 14.06
C PHE A 304 -6.70 -16.13 13.54
N ASP A 305 -7.67 -16.36 12.66
CA ASP A 305 -7.97 -17.69 12.12
C ASP A 305 -6.79 -18.32 11.35
N ILE A 306 -6.00 -17.52 10.64
CA ILE A 306 -4.80 -18.02 9.93
C ILE A 306 -3.65 -18.25 10.90
N LEU A 307 -3.53 -17.35 11.86
CA LEU A 307 -2.39 -17.26 12.77
C LEU A 307 -2.45 -18.24 13.93
N SER A 308 -3.64 -18.68 14.33
CA SER A 308 -3.89 -19.65 15.41
C SER A 308 -3.52 -21.08 15.04
#